data_AF-A0A444UTH8-F1
#
_entry.id   AF-A0A444UTH8-F1
#
_cell.length_a   1.000
_cell.length_b   1.000
_cell.length_c   1.000
_cell.angle_alpha   90.00
_cell.angle_beta   90.00
_cell.angle_gamma   90.00
#
_symmetry.space_group_name_H-M   'P 1'
#
loop_
_entity.id
_entity.type
_entity.pdbx_description
1 polymer ?
#
loop_
_entity_poly.entity_id
_entity_poly.type
_entity_poly.pdbx_seq_one_letter_code
_entity_poly.pdbx_strand_id
1 'polypeptide(L)'
;MKSSHFSSFVDTLTSYETKSILATPIMNGKDIVAVIMAVNKIEGSGFSQEDEDLFLKYLNFASLNLKIYHLSYLHNCETRKGQVFEELTDIERQFHKALYTVRAYLNCDRYSVGLLDMTKDKEFFDLWPILMGEVPPYSGPQTPDGRICNLMNAPSEDMFKFQSEPLDDSGWTIKNVLSLPIVNKKEEIVGVATFYNRKDGKPFDEQDETLMESLTQFLGWSVLNTDTYDKMNRLENRKDIAQDMVLYHVKCRNDEIQNILVGNSRENMTIINK
;
A
#
# COMPACT_ATOMS: atom_id res chain seq x y z
N MET A 1 -26.96 31.49 28.78
CA MET A 1 -26.70 30.06 29.11
C MET A 1 -25.67 29.54 28.14
N LYS A 2 -24.66 28.80 28.60
CA LYS A 2 -23.73 28.09 27.70
C LYS A 2 -24.48 26.90 27.07
N SER A 3 -24.30 26.69 25.77
CA SER A 3 -24.91 25.56 25.06
C SER A 3 -24.37 24.22 25.58
N SER A 4 -25.21 23.18 25.57
CA SER A 4 -24.82 21.80 25.92
C SER A 4 -23.73 21.22 25.00
N HIS A 5 -23.57 21.79 23.80
CA HIS A 5 -22.61 21.34 22.79
C HIS A 5 -21.32 22.18 22.76
N PHE A 6 -21.13 23.08 23.73
CA PHE A 6 -19.95 23.94 23.76
C PHE A 6 -18.75 23.23 24.42
N SER A 7 -17.59 23.28 23.77
CA SER A 7 -16.32 22.79 24.31
C SER A 7 -15.36 23.95 24.55
N SER A 8 -14.82 24.07 25.76
CA SER A 8 -13.85 25.11 26.13
C SER A 8 -12.39 24.72 25.84
N PHE A 9 -12.15 23.58 25.17
CA PHE A 9 -10.81 23.08 24.91
C PHE A 9 -9.96 24.08 24.10
N VAL A 10 -10.48 24.55 22.96
CA VAL A 10 -9.77 25.48 22.07
C VAL A 10 -9.60 26.85 22.73
N ASP A 11 -10.62 27.33 23.45
CA ASP A 11 -10.59 28.57 24.23
C ASP A 11 -9.46 28.55 25.28
N THR A 12 -9.30 27.42 25.99
CA THR A 12 -8.25 27.25 27.00
C THR A 12 -6.87 27.24 26.38
N LEU A 13 -6.71 26.54 25.24
CA LEU A 13 -5.43 26.44 24.54
C LEU A 13 -4.98 27.78 23.95
N THR A 14 -5.92 28.57 23.43
CA THR A 14 -5.64 29.85 22.77
C THR A 14 -5.74 31.05 23.70
N SER A 15 -6.17 30.85 24.95
CA SER A 15 -6.49 31.93 25.90
C SER A 15 -7.51 32.93 25.33
N TYR A 16 -8.45 32.44 24.54
CA TYR A 16 -9.50 33.23 23.88
C TYR A 16 -10.86 32.93 24.51
N GLU A 17 -11.72 33.94 24.66
CA GLU A 17 -13.05 33.77 25.25
C GLU A 17 -14.12 33.85 24.15
N THR A 18 -14.76 32.73 23.84
CA THR A 18 -15.83 32.67 22.84
C THR A 18 -17.20 32.97 23.47
N LYS A 19 -17.85 34.06 23.04
CA LYS A 19 -19.13 34.59 23.56
C LYS A 19 -20.30 34.34 22.62
N SER A 20 -20.09 34.57 21.33
CA SER A 20 -21.10 34.34 20.28
C SER A 20 -20.49 33.61 19.09
N ILE A 21 -21.25 32.71 18.48
CA ILE A 21 -20.82 31.90 17.33
C ILE A 21 -21.95 31.86 16.31
N LEU A 22 -21.63 32.12 15.04
CA LEU A 22 -22.48 31.84 13.89
C LEU A 22 -21.77 30.80 13.02
N ALA A 23 -22.40 29.64 12.82
CA ALA A 23 -21.81 28.52 12.09
C ALA A 23 -22.72 28.10 10.93
N THR A 24 -22.13 27.84 9.76
CA THR A 24 -22.86 27.33 8.60
C THR A 24 -22.05 26.23 7.90
N PRO A 25 -22.66 25.06 7.63
CA PRO A 25 -22.01 24.00 6.88
C PRO A 25 -22.05 24.28 5.36
N ILE A 26 -21.02 23.80 4.66
CA ILE A 26 -20.94 23.78 3.20
C ILE A 26 -21.30 22.36 2.74
N MET A 27 -22.49 22.22 2.14
CA MET A 27 -23.01 20.94 1.67
C MET A 27 -22.70 20.72 0.18
N ASN A 28 -22.19 19.55 -0.18
CA ASN A 28 -22.13 19.06 -1.56
C ASN A 28 -23.10 17.89 -1.73
N GLY A 29 -24.34 18.20 -2.10
CA GLY A 29 -25.41 17.19 -2.12
C GLY A 29 -25.72 16.71 -0.71
N LYS A 30 -25.38 15.45 -0.39
CA LYS A 30 -25.57 14.85 0.94
C LYS A 30 -24.34 15.00 1.84
N ASP A 31 -23.17 15.25 1.26
CA ASP A 31 -21.91 15.24 1.98
C ASP A 31 -21.56 16.64 2.50
N ILE A 32 -21.00 16.71 3.71
CA ILE A 32 -20.52 17.95 4.31
C ILE A 32 -19.05 18.13 3.90
N VAL A 33 -18.74 19.22 3.20
CA VAL A 33 -17.38 19.51 2.73
C VAL A 33 -16.59 20.31 3.76
N ALA A 34 -17.22 21.29 4.39
CA ALA A 34 -16.58 22.15 5.39
C ALA A 34 -17.62 22.80 6.30
N VAL A 35 -17.17 23.40 7.41
CA VAL A 35 -17.99 24.27 8.27
C VAL A 35 -17.27 25.60 8.41
N ILE A 36 -17.97 26.70 8.16
CA ILE A 36 -17.44 28.04 8.38
C ILE A 36 -18.09 28.62 9.63
N MET A 37 -17.27 29.16 10.52
CA MET A 37 -17.69 29.75 11.77
C MET A 37 -17.20 31.19 11.88
N ALA A 38 -18.10 32.10 12.20
CA ALA A 38 -17.79 33.45 12.65
C ALA A 38 -17.96 33.50 14.18
N VAL A 39 -16.95 33.99 14.88
CA VAL A 39 -16.93 34.06 16.35
C VAL A 39 -16.84 35.51 16.81
N ASN A 40 -17.50 35.81 17.92
CA ASN A 40 -17.47 37.09 18.63
C ASN A 40 -17.74 38.32 17.74
N LYS A 41 -19.02 38.69 17.61
CA LYS A 41 -19.39 39.99 17.06
C LYS A 41 -18.74 41.11 17.88
N ILE A 42 -18.04 42.04 17.21
CA ILE A 42 -17.31 43.15 17.87
C ILE A 42 -18.29 44.14 18.51
N GLU A 43 -19.35 44.50 17.79
CA GLU A 43 -20.40 45.41 18.25
C GLU A 43 -21.71 44.66 18.44
N GLY A 44 -22.13 44.47 19.69
CA GLY A 44 -23.40 43.82 20.06
C GLY A 44 -23.24 42.56 20.91
N SER A 45 -24.34 42.07 21.46
CA SER A 45 -24.37 40.86 22.30
C SER A 45 -24.48 39.56 21.49
N GLY A 46 -24.82 39.63 20.21
CA GLY A 46 -25.00 38.48 19.32
C GLY A 46 -25.22 38.87 17.86
N PHE A 47 -25.22 37.86 16.98
CA PHE A 47 -25.50 38.03 15.55
C PHE A 47 -27.00 38.32 15.34
N SER A 48 -27.32 39.22 14.42
CA SER A 48 -28.69 39.53 14.01
C SER A 48 -29.10 38.69 12.79
N GLN A 49 -30.39 38.63 12.49
CA GLN A 49 -30.89 37.97 11.27
C GLN A 49 -30.29 38.58 9.99
N GLU A 50 -30.04 39.89 9.99
CA GLU A 50 -29.40 40.59 8.87
C GLU A 50 -27.93 40.15 8.69
N ASP A 51 -27.20 39.90 9.79
CA ASP A 51 -25.85 39.35 9.73
C ASP A 51 -25.87 37.92 9.15
N GLU A 52 -26.86 37.11 9.54
CA GLU A 52 -27.05 35.76 9.01
C GLU A 52 -27.31 35.78 7.51
N ASP A 53 -28.20 36.65 7.03
CA ASP A 53 -28.53 36.78 5.61
C ASP A 53 -27.31 37.26 4.79
N LEU A 54 -26.55 38.22 5.33
CA LEU A 54 -25.32 38.70 4.71
C LEU A 54 -24.25 37.61 4.67
N PHE A 55 -24.09 36.88 5.78
CA PHE A 55 -23.14 35.78 5.90
C PHE A 55 -23.46 34.67 4.90
N LEU A 56 -24.72 34.27 4.77
CA LEU A 56 -25.20 33.30 3.78
C LEU A 56 -24.94 33.77 2.34
N LYS A 57 -25.14 35.07 2.06
CA LYS A 57 -24.91 35.63 0.72
C LYS A 57 -23.44 35.54 0.31
N TYR A 58 -22.51 35.84 1.20
CA TYR A 58 -21.07 35.68 0.93
C TYR A 58 -20.64 34.21 0.92
N LEU A 59 -21.24 33.39 1.78
CA LEU A 59 -20.98 31.95 1.84
C LEU A 59 -21.32 31.25 0.53
N ASN A 60 -22.30 31.71 -0.24
CA ASN A 60 -22.58 31.13 -1.55
C ASN A 60 -21.38 31.18 -2.49
N PHE A 61 -20.60 32.27 -2.47
CA PHE A 61 -19.37 32.38 -3.26
C PHE A 61 -18.25 31.48 -2.73
N ALA A 62 -18.08 31.43 -1.41
CA ALA A 62 -17.09 30.56 -0.77
C ALA A 62 -17.41 29.07 -1.01
N SER A 63 -18.68 28.70 -0.90
CA SER A 63 -19.23 27.36 -1.14
C SER A 63 -18.96 26.91 -2.57
N LEU A 64 -19.18 27.78 -3.57
CA LEU A 64 -18.86 27.46 -4.96
C LEU A 64 -17.37 27.15 -5.14
N ASN A 65 -16.49 28.00 -4.63
CA ASN A 65 -15.05 27.79 -4.73
C ASN A 65 -14.61 26.51 -4.01
N LEU A 66 -15.06 26.30 -2.76
CA LEU A 66 -14.70 25.10 -2.00
C LEU A 66 -15.18 23.81 -2.68
N LYS A 67 -16.38 23.82 -3.26
CA LYS A 67 -16.90 22.68 -4.04
C LYS A 67 -16.04 22.38 -5.25
N ILE A 68 -15.62 23.41 -5.99
CA ILE A 68 -14.73 23.24 -7.15
C ILE A 68 -13.38 22.65 -6.71
N TYR A 69 -12.78 23.17 -5.65
CA TYR A 69 -11.52 22.63 -5.12
C TYR A 69 -11.68 21.19 -4.63
N HIS A 70 -12.75 20.88 -3.91
CA HIS A 70 -13.03 19.53 -3.43
C HIS A 70 -13.28 18.56 -4.58
N LEU A 71 -14.05 18.96 -5.60
CA LEU A 71 -14.29 18.15 -6.78
C LEU A 71 -13.01 17.94 -7.59
N SER A 72 -12.19 18.98 -7.76
CA SER A 72 -10.88 18.88 -8.42
C SER A 72 -9.95 17.92 -7.67
N TYR A 73 -9.97 17.97 -6.33
CA TYR A 73 -9.24 17.02 -5.50
C TYR A 73 -9.70 15.58 -5.73
N LEU A 74 -11.02 15.32 -5.68
CA LEU A 74 -11.59 13.99 -5.92
C LEU A 74 -11.26 13.48 -7.32
N HIS A 75 -11.41 14.32 -8.34
CA HIS A 75 -11.08 13.96 -9.72
C HIS A 75 -9.58 13.63 -9.90
N ASN A 76 -8.69 14.37 -9.24
CA ASN A 76 -7.27 14.06 -9.24
C ASN A 76 -6.98 12.75 -8.49
N CYS A 77 -7.72 12.43 -7.44
CA CYS A 77 -7.61 11.13 -6.77
C CYS A 77 -8.05 9.99 -7.71
N GLU A 78 -9.22 10.10 -8.33
CA GLU A 78 -9.73 9.10 -9.29
C GLU A 78 -8.79 8.87 -10.47
N THR A 79 -8.28 9.96 -11.06
CA THR A 79 -7.33 9.87 -12.18
C THR A 79 -6.06 9.13 -11.78
N ARG A 80 -5.55 9.41 -10.57
CA ARG A 80 -4.40 8.69 -10.00
C ARG A 80 -4.71 7.20 -9.79
N LYS A 81 -5.91 6.84 -9.31
CA LYS A 81 -6.31 5.43 -9.21
C LYS A 81 -6.23 4.75 -10.58
N GLY A 82 -6.82 5.35 -11.62
CA GLY A 82 -6.82 4.79 -12.97
C GLY A 82 -5.42 4.54 -13.54
N GLN A 83 -4.53 5.52 -13.43
CA GLN A 83 -3.14 5.41 -13.92
C GLN A 83 -2.35 4.33 -13.20
N VAL A 84 -2.53 4.20 -11.87
CA VAL A 84 -1.90 3.14 -11.09
C VAL A 84 -2.32 1.77 -11.61
N PHE A 85 -3.61 1.53 -11.86
CA PHE A 85 -4.09 0.24 -12.35
C PHE A 85 -3.59 -0.09 -13.76
N GLU A 86 -3.52 0.90 -14.65
CA GLU A 86 -3.01 0.70 -16.02
C GLU A 86 -1.54 0.26 -16.00
N GLU A 87 -0.69 0.93 -15.22
CA GLU A 87 0.74 0.61 -15.11
C GLU A 87 0.98 -0.76 -14.42
N LEU A 88 0.10 -1.14 -13.49
CA LEU A 88 0.19 -2.42 -12.77
C LEU A 88 -0.19 -3.64 -13.61
N THR A 89 -1.05 -3.50 -14.63
CA THR A 89 -1.43 -4.62 -15.50
C THR A 89 -0.26 -5.19 -16.31
N ASP A 90 0.80 -4.41 -16.52
CA ASP A 90 1.98 -4.82 -17.30
C ASP A 90 3.08 -5.45 -16.43
N ILE A 91 2.98 -5.35 -15.08
CA ILE A 91 4.09 -5.60 -14.13
C ILE A 91 3.84 -6.80 -13.20
N GLU A 92 2.92 -7.70 -13.54
CA GLU A 92 2.45 -8.82 -12.68
C GLU A 92 3.56 -9.71 -12.03
N ARG A 93 4.82 -9.58 -12.44
CA ARG A 93 5.96 -10.35 -11.91
C ARG A 93 6.84 -9.69 -10.86
N GLN A 94 6.65 -8.43 -10.46
CA GLN A 94 7.54 -7.81 -9.44
C GLN A 94 6.81 -6.85 -8.51
N PHE A 95 6.41 -7.33 -7.32
CA PHE A 95 5.91 -6.53 -6.19
C PHE A 95 6.74 -5.26 -5.97
N HIS A 96 8.06 -5.38 -6.03
CA HIS A 96 8.97 -4.26 -5.85
C HIS A 96 8.76 -3.14 -6.88
N LYS A 97 8.57 -3.48 -8.16
CA LYS A 97 8.32 -2.48 -9.22
C LYS A 97 6.95 -1.83 -9.04
N ALA A 98 5.92 -2.65 -8.80
CA ALA A 98 4.57 -2.18 -8.54
C ALA A 98 4.54 -1.15 -7.40
N LEU A 99 5.09 -1.51 -6.24
CA LEU A 99 5.09 -0.64 -5.06
C LEU A 99 5.98 0.60 -5.23
N TYR A 100 7.11 0.46 -5.93
CA TYR A 100 7.99 1.59 -6.21
C TYR A 100 7.32 2.65 -7.10
N THR A 101 6.60 2.20 -8.13
CA THR A 101 5.76 3.06 -8.97
C THR A 101 4.66 3.71 -8.14
N VAL A 102 3.92 2.92 -7.35
CA VAL A 102 2.78 3.41 -6.56
C VAL A 102 3.20 4.41 -5.48
N ARG A 103 4.43 4.32 -4.95
CA ARG A 103 4.98 5.32 -4.02
C ARG A 103 4.86 6.74 -4.57
N ALA A 104 5.11 6.93 -5.87
CA ALA A 104 5.01 8.25 -6.49
C ALA A 104 3.56 8.79 -6.47
N TYR A 105 2.58 7.91 -6.67
CA TYR A 105 1.16 8.25 -6.71
C TYR A 105 0.55 8.48 -5.32
N LEU A 106 0.95 7.68 -4.33
CA LEU A 106 0.54 7.83 -2.92
C LEU A 106 1.19 9.04 -2.23
N ASN A 107 2.16 9.70 -2.87
CA ASN A 107 2.85 10.88 -2.35
C ASN A 107 3.35 10.70 -0.89
N CYS A 108 3.87 9.50 -0.59
CA CYS A 108 4.41 9.14 0.73
C CYS A 108 5.94 9.26 0.76
N ASP A 109 6.50 9.46 1.94
CA ASP A 109 7.95 9.54 2.14
C ASP A 109 8.60 8.16 2.00
N ARG A 110 8.09 7.20 2.78
CA ARG A 110 8.64 5.84 2.88
C ARG A 110 7.51 4.82 2.86
N TYR A 111 7.83 3.62 2.38
CA TYR A 111 6.95 2.46 2.46
C TYR A 111 7.76 1.23 2.83
N SER A 112 7.12 0.26 3.46
CA SER A 112 7.67 -1.05 3.78
C SER A 112 6.65 -2.11 3.42
N VAL A 113 7.10 -3.24 2.89
CA VAL A 113 6.25 -4.41 2.68
C VAL A 113 6.90 -5.62 3.33
N GLY A 114 6.15 -6.27 4.22
CA GLY A 114 6.51 -7.56 4.79
C GLY A 114 5.73 -8.66 4.07
N LEU A 115 6.42 -9.69 3.59
CA LEU A 115 5.80 -10.88 3.02
C LEU A 115 5.88 -12.01 4.05
N LEU A 116 4.78 -12.76 4.20
CA LEU A 116 4.67 -13.92 5.08
C LEU A 116 4.92 -15.19 4.27
N ASP A 117 5.87 -16.02 4.74
CA ASP A 117 6.12 -17.35 4.16
C ASP A 117 5.06 -18.34 4.63
N MET A 118 4.19 -18.77 3.71
CA MET A 118 3.11 -19.73 3.96
C MET A 118 3.57 -21.19 4.17
N THR A 119 4.85 -21.49 3.96
CA THR A 119 5.38 -22.87 3.99
C THR A 119 6.01 -23.26 5.33
N LYS A 120 6.21 -22.31 6.24
CA LYS A 120 6.86 -22.52 7.53
C LYS A 120 5.89 -22.22 8.66
N ASP A 121 5.68 -23.20 9.55
CA ASP A 121 4.90 -23.06 10.80
C ASP A 121 5.50 -22.05 11.82
N LYS A 122 6.51 -21.26 11.44
CA LYS A 122 7.15 -20.27 12.30
C LYS A 122 7.61 -19.07 11.48
N GLU A 123 7.09 -17.92 11.91
CA GLU A 123 7.46 -16.54 11.61
C GLU A 123 8.85 -16.39 10.98
N PHE A 124 8.88 -16.20 9.67
CA PHE A 124 9.95 -15.47 9.00
C PHE A 124 9.37 -14.13 8.58
N PHE A 125 9.57 -13.11 9.40
CA PHE A 125 9.69 -11.77 8.85
C PHE A 125 11.07 -11.72 8.20
N ASP A 126 11.17 -12.16 6.95
CA ASP A 126 12.19 -11.57 6.09
C ASP A 126 11.74 -10.11 5.85
N LEU A 127 11.90 -9.29 6.89
CA LEU A 127 12.18 -7.87 6.73
C LEU A 127 13.33 -7.86 5.75
N TRP A 128 13.07 -7.46 4.49
CA TRP A 128 14.15 -6.93 3.70
C TRP A 128 14.74 -5.83 4.56
N PRO A 129 15.99 -5.97 5.05
CA PRO A 129 16.59 -4.90 5.79
C PRO A 129 16.60 -3.76 4.78
N ILE A 130 15.89 -2.70 5.09
CA ILE A 130 16.40 -1.40 4.71
C ILE A 130 17.85 -1.48 5.17
N LEU A 131 18.83 -1.36 4.26
CA LEU A 131 20.23 -1.13 4.62
C LEU A 131 20.30 0.24 5.31
N MET A 132 19.63 0.36 6.44
CA MET A 132 19.95 1.21 7.56
C MET A 132 20.88 0.33 8.39
N GLY A 133 21.99 0.88 8.89
CA GLY A 133 22.96 0.12 9.67
C GLY A 133 22.35 -0.62 10.87
N GLU A 134 23.20 -1.23 11.70
CA GLU A 134 22.85 -2.06 12.86
C GLU A 134 21.71 -1.50 13.74
N VAL A 135 20.46 -1.76 13.35
CA VAL A 135 19.24 -1.29 14.03
C VAL A 135 18.31 -2.51 14.15
N PRO A 136 17.75 -2.76 15.35
CA PRO A 136 16.88 -3.91 15.59
C PRO A 136 15.62 -3.87 14.71
N PRO A 137 15.08 -5.06 14.33
CA PRO A 137 13.95 -5.18 13.42
C PRO A 137 12.70 -4.48 13.97
N TYR A 138 12.13 -3.58 13.15
CA TYR A 138 10.89 -2.88 13.44
C TYR A 138 9.70 -3.83 13.29
N SER A 139 9.06 -4.18 14.41
CA SER A 139 7.76 -4.84 14.46
C SER A 139 6.67 -3.80 14.16
N GLY A 140 6.36 -3.59 12.88
CA GLY A 140 5.28 -2.71 12.49
C GLY A 140 3.92 -3.12 13.06
N PRO A 141 2.90 -2.24 12.95
CA PRO A 141 1.57 -2.51 13.47
C PRO A 141 0.97 -3.78 12.84
N GLN A 142 0.91 -4.85 13.64
CA GLN A 142 0.14 -6.05 13.37
C GLN A 142 -1.13 -5.98 14.19
N THR A 143 -2.27 -5.74 13.53
CA THR A 143 -3.54 -6.13 14.13
C THR A 143 -3.66 -7.65 14.04
N PRO A 144 -4.00 -8.35 15.15
CA PRO A 144 -4.35 -9.77 15.11
C PRO A 144 -5.47 -10.09 14.11
N ASP A 145 -6.25 -9.08 13.71
CA ASP A 145 -7.48 -9.20 12.93
C ASP A 145 -7.36 -8.82 11.45
N GLY A 146 -6.16 -8.46 10.95
CA GLY A 146 -5.99 -8.10 9.53
C GLY A 146 -6.86 -6.92 9.06
N ARG A 147 -7.16 -5.97 9.96
CA ARG A 147 -7.96 -4.78 9.63
C ARG A 147 -7.08 -3.62 9.22
N ILE A 148 -7.61 -2.75 8.35
CA ILE A 148 -6.99 -1.49 7.94
C ILE A 148 -6.65 -0.69 9.20
N CYS A 149 -5.38 -0.31 9.33
CA CYS A 149 -4.90 0.52 10.44
C CYS A 149 -4.41 1.85 9.88
N ASN A 150 -5.25 2.88 9.96
CA ASN A 150 -4.82 4.26 9.77
C ASN A 150 -4.50 4.84 11.15
N LEU A 151 -3.22 4.97 11.46
CA LEU A 151 -2.73 5.53 12.71
C LEU A 151 -2.43 7.01 12.49
N MET A 152 -3.34 7.85 12.98
CA MET A 152 -3.15 9.29 13.09
C MET A 152 -2.36 9.57 14.37
N ASN A 153 -1.18 10.19 14.25
CA ASN A 153 -0.30 10.48 15.38
C ASN A 153 0.15 9.20 16.13
N ALA A 154 0.92 8.40 15.42
CA ALA A 154 1.56 7.16 15.87
C ALA A 154 2.11 7.16 17.32
N PRO A 155 2.78 8.22 17.83
CA PRO A 155 3.33 8.21 19.21
C PRO A 155 2.31 8.39 20.33
N SER A 156 1.03 8.70 20.03
CA SER A 156 0.00 8.94 21.05
C SER A 156 -0.85 7.71 21.41
N GLU A 157 -0.67 6.58 20.74
CA GLU A 157 -1.33 5.33 21.11
C GLU A 157 -0.46 4.47 22.03
N ASP A 158 -1.00 4.07 23.20
CA ASP A 158 -0.33 3.23 24.19
C ASP A 158 0.13 1.86 23.63
N MET A 159 -0.47 1.41 22.52
CA MET A 159 -0.15 0.15 21.84
C MET A 159 1.13 0.26 20.99
N PHE A 160 1.54 1.47 20.58
CA PHE A 160 2.64 1.70 19.65
C PHE A 160 3.65 2.68 20.24
N LYS A 161 4.66 2.16 20.95
CA LYS A 161 5.84 2.95 21.34
C LYS A 161 6.75 3.15 20.15
N PHE A 162 6.44 4.15 19.31
CA PHE A 162 7.40 4.63 18.31
C PHE A 162 8.61 5.26 19.01
N GLN A 163 9.80 5.10 18.43
CA GLN A 163 11.01 5.75 18.92
C GLN A 163 10.83 7.28 18.85
N SER A 164 11.15 7.96 19.95
CA SER A 164 11.17 9.43 20.03
C SER A 164 12.39 10.04 19.34
N GLU A 165 13.38 9.20 19.02
CA GLU A 165 14.60 9.59 18.33
C GLU A 165 14.43 9.46 16.80
N PRO A 166 15.13 10.29 16.02
CA PRO A 166 15.22 10.12 14.58
C PRO A 166 15.62 8.70 14.21
N LEU A 167 14.92 8.13 13.21
CA LEU A 167 15.24 6.77 12.74
C LEU A 167 16.59 6.72 12.02
N ASP A 168 17.08 7.87 11.56
CA ASP A 168 18.35 8.03 10.87
C ASP A 168 19.01 9.37 11.21
N ASP A 169 20.28 9.51 10.82
CA ASP A 169 21.07 10.75 10.96
C ASP A 169 20.44 11.96 10.25
N SER A 170 19.40 11.75 9.44
CA SER A 170 18.67 12.80 8.72
C SER A 170 17.61 13.51 9.57
N GLY A 171 17.33 13.03 10.79
CA GLY A 171 16.30 13.63 11.63
C GLY A 171 14.88 13.15 11.29
N TRP A 172 14.71 12.08 10.51
CA TRP A 172 13.39 11.64 10.05
C TRP A 172 12.60 10.96 11.17
N THR A 173 11.38 11.45 11.42
CA THR A 173 10.47 10.94 12.45
C THR A 173 9.14 10.53 11.85
N ILE A 174 8.56 9.45 12.36
CA ILE A 174 7.24 8.95 11.96
C ILE A 174 6.15 9.82 12.60
N LYS A 175 5.23 10.34 11.77
CA LYS A 175 4.09 11.16 12.21
C LYS A 175 2.77 10.44 11.96
N ASN A 176 2.56 9.96 10.74
CA ASN A 176 1.34 9.29 10.30
C ASN A 176 1.69 7.97 9.61
N VAL A 177 0.91 6.92 9.87
CA VAL A 177 1.15 5.58 9.33
C VAL A 177 -0.14 5.00 8.78
N LEU A 178 -0.08 4.46 7.57
CA LEU A 178 -1.18 3.72 6.94
C LEU A 178 -0.73 2.29 6.65
N SER A 179 -1.37 1.30 7.27
CA SER A 179 -1.02 -0.11 7.13
C SER A 179 -2.22 -0.96 6.69
N LEU A 180 -2.02 -1.76 5.65
CA LEU A 180 -3.03 -2.66 5.10
C LEU A 180 -2.43 -4.05 4.82
N PRO A 181 -3.14 -5.13 5.15
CA PRO A 181 -2.73 -6.47 4.75
C PRO A 181 -2.94 -6.71 3.26
N ILE A 182 -2.08 -7.55 2.70
CA ILE A 182 -2.18 -8.11 1.35
C ILE A 182 -2.82 -9.49 1.51
N VAL A 183 -4.06 -9.63 1.07
CA VAL A 183 -4.85 -10.85 1.22
C VAL A 183 -4.99 -11.60 -0.09
N ASN A 184 -4.87 -12.92 -0.03
CA ASN A 184 -5.06 -13.78 -1.17
C ASN A 184 -6.55 -13.96 -1.53
N LYS A 185 -6.88 -14.55 -2.69
CA LYS A 185 -8.25 -14.98 -3.05
C LYS A 185 -8.87 -15.97 -2.05
N LYS A 186 -8.04 -16.64 -1.24
CA LYS A 186 -8.46 -17.54 -0.16
C LYS A 186 -8.63 -16.84 1.18
N GLU A 187 -8.54 -15.51 1.21
CA GLU A 187 -8.59 -14.66 2.42
C GLU A 187 -7.43 -14.91 3.39
N GLU A 188 -6.34 -15.53 2.93
CA GLU A 188 -5.11 -15.73 3.69
C GLU A 188 -4.20 -14.49 3.56
N ILE A 189 -3.64 -14.02 4.68
CA ILE A 189 -2.76 -12.82 4.71
C ILE A 189 -1.37 -13.20 4.18
N VAL A 190 -1.04 -12.80 2.95
CA VAL A 190 0.26 -13.08 2.31
C VAL A 190 1.33 -12.08 2.73
N GLY A 191 0.94 -10.91 3.22
CA GLY A 191 1.87 -9.88 3.65
C GLY A 191 1.16 -8.66 4.20
N VAL A 192 1.94 -7.65 4.56
CA VAL A 192 1.45 -6.36 5.05
C VAL A 192 2.22 -5.24 4.35
N ALA A 193 1.49 -4.28 3.80
CA ALA A 193 2.04 -3.07 3.22
C ALA A 193 1.79 -1.88 4.15
N THR A 194 2.86 -1.16 4.49
CA THR A 194 2.82 -0.03 5.43
C THR A 194 3.48 1.20 4.81
N PHE A 195 2.79 2.33 4.89
CA PHE A 195 3.21 3.63 4.35
C PHE A 195 3.40 4.62 5.49
N TYR A 196 4.47 5.40 5.41
CA TYR A 196 4.86 6.36 6.43
C TYR A 196 4.90 7.75 5.84
N ASN A 197 4.26 8.69 6.55
CA ASN A 197 4.24 10.13 6.29
C ASN A 197 3.81 10.51 4.87
N ARG A 198 2.73 11.27 4.77
CA ARG A 198 2.39 11.94 3.52
C ARG A 198 3.34 13.12 3.30
N LYS A 199 3.88 13.28 2.09
CA LYS A 199 4.80 14.38 1.72
C LYS A 199 4.19 15.76 1.93
N ASP A 200 2.87 15.87 1.82
CA ASP A 200 2.13 17.11 2.07
C ASP A 200 2.04 17.47 3.58
N GLY A 201 2.54 16.60 4.47
CA GLY A 201 2.47 16.75 5.93
C GLY A 201 1.08 16.50 6.54
N LYS A 202 0.07 16.24 5.71
CA LYS A 202 -1.30 15.90 6.14
C LYS A 202 -1.41 14.42 6.53
N PRO A 203 -2.37 14.06 7.40
CA PRO A 203 -2.71 12.65 7.63
C PRO A 203 -3.25 12.00 6.35
N PHE A 204 -3.19 10.67 6.30
CA PHE A 204 -3.84 9.89 5.25
C PHE A 204 -5.35 10.04 5.37
N ASP A 205 -6.02 10.23 4.23
CA ASP A 205 -7.47 10.37 4.16
C ASP A 205 -8.15 9.10 3.63
N GLU A 206 -9.49 9.11 3.61
CA GLU A 206 -10.31 7.99 3.15
C GLU A 206 -10.04 7.63 1.67
N GLN A 207 -9.60 8.59 0.85
CA GLN A 207 -9.26 8.32 -0.55
C GLN A 207 -7.93 7.59 -0.66
N ASP A 208 -6.95 7.96 0.16
CA ASP A 208 -5.68 7.25 0.31
C ASP A 208 -5.93 5.80 0.79
N GLU A 209 -6.84 5.61 1.76
CA GLU A 209 -7.26 4.28 2.25
C GLU A 209 -7.91 3.44 1.14
N THR A 210 -8.89 4.00 0.43
CA THR A 210 -9.59 3.28 -0.66
C THR A 210 -8.64 2.88 -1.79
N LEU A 211 -7.71 3.78 -2.16
CA LEU A 211 -6.69 3.48 -3.16
C LEU A 211 -5.78 2.34 -2.69
N MET A 212 -5.35 2.41 -1.44
CA MET A 212 -4.49 1.39 -0.82
C MET A 212 -5.18 0.04 -0.74
N GLU A 213 -6.46 0.00 -0.35
CA GLU A 213 -7.24 -1.23 -0.29
C GLU A 213 -7.36 -1.87 -1.67
N SER A 214 -7.69 -1.07 -2.68
CA SER A 214 -7.81 -1.56 -4.06
C SER A 214 -6.46 -2.10 -4.58
N LEU A 215 -5.35 -1.46 -4.20
CA LEU A 215 -4.01 -1.91 -4.53
C LEU A 215 -3.64 -3.23 -3.83
N THR A 216 -3.85 -3.35 -2.52
CA THR A 216 -3.48 -4.56 -1.78
C THR A 216 -4.32 -5.76 -2.18
N GLN A 217 -5.61 -5.56 -2.52
CA GLN A 217 -6.46 -6.58 -3.12
C GLN A 217 -5.91 -7.04 -4.48
N PHE A 218 -5.57 -6.09 -5.36
CA PHE A 218 -4.99 -6.40 -6.67
C PHE A 218 -3.68 -7.20 -6.53
N LEU A 219 -2.75 -6.71 -5.73
CA LEU A 219 -1.48 -7.39 -5.45
C LEU A 219 -1.71 -8.80 -4.90
N GLY A 220 -2.65 -8.95 -3.97
CA GLY A 220 -3.01 -10.22 -3.35
C GLY A 220 -3.55 -11.26 -4.34
N TRP A 221 -4.33 -10.83 -5.33
CA TRP A 221 -4.81 -11.71 -6.40
C TRP A 221 -3.73 -12.08 -7.41
N SER A 222 -2.80 -11.17 -7.70
CA SER A 222 -1.69 -11.41 -8.63
C SER A 222 -0.69 -12.45 -8.11
N VAL A 223 -0.51 -12.57 -6.79
CA VAL A 223 0.46 -13.52 -6.18
C VAL A 223 0.19 -14.96 -6.59
N LEU A 224 -1.08 -15.39 -6.61
CA LEU A 224 -1.45 -16.78 -6.92
C LEU A 224 -1.00 -17.21 -8.31
N ASN A 225 -1.06 -16.29 -9.27
CA ASN A 225 -0.67 -16.59 -10.64
C ASN A 225 0.83 -16.86 -10.69
N THR A 226 1.65 -16.01 -10.05
CA THR A 226 3.11 -16.17 -10.05
C THR A 226 3.58 -17.48 -9.41
N ASP A 227 3.06 -17.85 -8.24
CA ASP A 227 3.43 -19.10 -7.56
C ASP A 227 3.01 -20.34 -8.38
N THR A 228 1.85 -20.29 -9.03
CA THR A 228 1.38 -21.37 -9.91
C THR A 228 2.28 -21.54 -11.14
N TYR A 229 2.67 -20.43 -11.78
CA TYR A 229 3.57 -20.46 -12.94
C TYR A 229 4.98 -20.93 -12.57
N ASP A 230 5.53 -20.51 -11.44
CA ASP A 230 6.86 -20.96 -10.99
C ASP A 230 6.86 -22.45 -10.63
N LYS A 231 5.79 -22.93 -9.98
CA LYS A 231 5.59 -24.38 -9.73
C LYS A 231 5.47 -25.16 -11.03
N MET A 232 4.70 -24.65 -11.99
CA MET A 232 4.56 -25.27 -13.33
C MET A 232 5.92 -25.33 -14.04
N ASN A 233 6.69 -24.24 -14.05
CA ASN A 233 8.00 -24.19 -14.70
C ASN A 233 9.02 -25.14 -14.04
N ARG A 234 8.99 -25.27 -12.71
CA ARG A 234 9.80 -26.27 -11.99
C ARG A 234 9.40 -27.70 -12.34
N LEU A 235 8.10 -27.98 -12.49
CA LEU A 235 7.59 -29.28 -12.90
C LEU A 235 7.97 -29.60 -14.34
N GLU A 236 7.92 -28.61 -15.24
CA GLU A 236 8.30 -28.75 -16.64
C GLU A 236 9.80 -29.06 -16.76
N ASN A 237 10.66 -28.30 -16.07
CA ASN A 237 12.09 -28.60 -16.00
C ASN A 237 12.38 -30.00 -15.43
N ARG A 238 11.64 -30.45 -14.39
CA ARG A 238 11.78 -31.82 -13.86
C ARG A 238 11.35 -32.88 -14.86
N LYS A 239 10.26 -32.63 -15.59
CA LYS A 239 9.75 -33.53 -16.63
C LYS A 239 10.78 -33.68 -17.75
N ASP A 240 11.39 -32.58 -18.18
CA ASP A 240 12.39 -32.57 -19.26
C ASP A 240 13.65 -33.35 -18.85
N ILE A 241 14.17 -33.13 -17.63
CA ILE A 241 15.30 -33.91 -17.10
C ILE A 241 14.97 -35.41 -17.04
N ALA A 242 13.78 -35.77 -16.57
CA ALA A 242 13.37 -37.17 -16.48
C ALA A 242 13.19 -37.81 -17.87
N GLN A 243 12.65 -37.07 -18.84
CA GLN A 243 12.53 -37.52 -20.22
C GLN A 243 13.90 -37.74 -20.86
N ASP A 244 14.86 -36.85 -20.63
CA ASP A 244 16.23 -37.00 -21.14
C ASP A 244 16.92 -38.24 -20.56
N MET A 245 16.75 -38.51 -19.25
CA MET A 245 17.28 -39.73 -18.63
C MET A 245 16.66 -41.01 -19.21
N VAL A 246 15.34 -41.03 -19.42
CA VAL A 246 14.66 -42.17 -20.05
C VAL A 246 15.11 -42.34 -21.50
N LEU A 247 15.24 -41.24 -22.24
CA LEU A 247 15.71 -41.25 -23.62
C LEU A 247 17.12 -41.85 -23.73
N TYR A 248 18.02 -41.49 -22.80
CA TYR A 248 19.37 -42.07 -22.74
C TYR A 248 19.35 -43.59 -22.53
N HIS A 249 18.44 -44.12 -21.71
CA HIS A 249 18.31 -45.56 -21.48
C HIS A 249 17.61 -46.31 -22.63
N VAL A 250 16.68 -45.67 -23.36
CA VAL A 250 15.91 -46.30 -24.44
C VAL A 250 16.62 -46.20 -25.80
N LYS A 251 17.41 -45.14 -26.02
CA LYS A 251 18.22 -44.93 -27.22
C LYS A 251 19.67 -44.70 -26.82
N CYS A 252 20.54 -45.68 -27.08
CA CYS A 252 21.98 -45.44 -27.04
C CYS A 252 22.35 -44.39 -28.10
N ARG A 253 23.34 -43.53 -27.80
CA ARG A 253 23.84 -42.57 -28.79
C ARG A 253 24.38 -43.33 -29.99
N ASN A 254 24.08 -42.85 -31.20
CA ASN A 254 24.58 -43.46 -32.44
C ASN A 254 26.11 -43.56 -32.43
N ASP A 255 26.78 -42.63 -31.76
CA ASP A 255 28.24 -42.56 -31.63
C ASP A 255 28.81 -43.72 -30.78
N GLU A 256 28.10 -44.12 -29.70
CA GLU A 256 28.46 -45.27 -28.87
C GLU A 256 28.23 -46.58 -29.62
N ILE A 257 27.12 -46.69 -30.35
CA ILE A 257 26.84 -47.84 -31.23
C ILE A 257 27.89 -47.93 -32.33
N GLN A 258 28.25 -46.82 -32.97
CA GLN A 258 29.24 -46.80 -34.05
C GLN A 258 30.65 -47.14 -33.57
N ASN A 259 31.06 -46.72 -32.37
CA ASN A 259 32.36 -47.10 -31.81
C ASN A 259 32.47 -48.62 -31.59
N ILE A 260 31.37 -49.29 -31.20
CA ILE A 260 31.34 -50.76 -31.07
C ILE A 260 31.32 -51.43 -32.47
N LEU A 261 30.53 -50.92 -33.41
CA LEU A 261 30.43 -51.49 -34.76
C LEU A 261 31.72 -51.31 -35.58
N VAL A 262 32.40 -50.15 -35.46
CA VAL A 262 33.68 -49.88 -36.13
C VAL A 262 34.82 -50.66 -35.48
N GLY A 263 34.79 -50.88 -34.16
CA GLY A 263 35.72 -51.76 -33.46
C GLY A 263 35.69 -53.20 -34.00
N ASN A 264 34.50 -53.74 -34.26
CA ASN A 264 34.33 -55.10 -34.81
C ASN A 264 34.53 -55.22 -36.32
N SER A 265 34.53 -54.10 -37.05
CA SER A 265 34.72 -54.10 -38.51
C SER A 265 36.18 -54.28 -38.94
N ARG A 266 37.14 -54.16 -38.00
CA ARG A 266 38.58 -54.41 -38.27
C ARG A 266 39.02 -55.86 -38.08
N GLU A 267 38.22 -56.71 -37.43
CA GLU A 267 38.61 -58.13 -37.20
C GLU A 267 37.97 -59.14 -38.17
N ASN A 268 36.96 -58.75 -38.96
CA ASN A 268 36.23 -59.69 -39.84
C ASN A 268 36.40 -59.40 -41.35
N MET A 269 37.59 -59.01 -41.79
CA MET A 269 37.93 -58.92 -43.22
C MET A 269 39.08 -59.85 -43.59
N THR A 270 38.99 -61.12 -43.19
CA THR A 270 39.71 -62.23 -43.82
C THR A 270 38.88 -63.49 -43.58
N ILE A 271 38.74 -64.37 -44.58
CA ILE A 271 37.97 -65.64 -44.59
C ILE A 271 36.47 -65.35 -44.91
N ILE A 272 35.89 -65.61 -46.09
CA ILE A 272 36.02 -66.72 -47.05
C ILE A 272 35.69 -66.21 -48.48
N ASN A 273 36.64 -66.37 -49.41
CA ASN A 273 36.36 -66.54 -50.84
C ASN A 273 36.35 -68.05 -51.11
N LYS A 274 35.16 -68.62 -51.38
CA LYS A 274 34.90 -69.75 -52.29
C LYS A 274 33.42 -70.14 -52.24
#